data_AF-Q4TH94-F1
#
_entry.id   AF-Q4TH94-F1
#
_cell.length_a   1.000
_cell.length_b   1.000
_cell.length_c   1.000
_cell.angle_alpha   90.00
_cell.angle_beta   90.00
_cell.angle_gamma   90.00
#
_symmetry.space_group_name_H-M   'P 1'
#
loop_
_entity.id
_entity.type
_entity.pdbx_description
1 polymer ?
#
loop_
_entity_poly.entity_id
_entity_poly.type
_entity_poly.pdbx_seq_one_letter_code
_entity_poly.pdbx_strand_id
1 'polypeptide(L)'
;RGVLHLHESRGIHDLGLPRWDLSLCLVVVVFILFFSLWKGVKSSGKVVYITATMPYVVLFVLLIRGVTLPGSIEGIKAYLHIDFKRLN
;
A
#
# COMPACT_ATOMS: atom_id res chain seq x y z
N ARG A 1 -5.81 12.59 -1.78
CA ARG A 1 -6.35 13.62 -2.70
C ARG A 1 -5.28 14.31 -3.56
N GLY A 2 -3.99 14.31 -3.20
CA GLY A 2 -2.94 15.01 -3.99
C GLY A 2 -2.14 14.15 -4.99
N VAL A 3 -2.21 12.82 -4.94
CA VAL A 3 -1.32 11.96 -5.74
C VAL A 3 -1.84 11.67 -7.16
N LEU A 4 -3.16 11.59 -7.30
CA LEU A 4 -3.86 11.36 -8.57
C LEU A 4 -4.87 12.50 -8.70
N HIS A 5 -4.53 13.53 -9.47
CA HIS A 5 -5.37 14.71 -9.77
C HIS A 5 -6.55 14.30 -10.69
N LEU A 6 -7.42 13.41 -10.19
CA LEU A 6 -8.55 12.83 -10.91
C LEU A 6 -9.68 13.83 -11.23
N HIS A 7 -9.59 15.07 -10.74
CA HIS A 7 -10.61 16.10 -10.98
C HIS A 7 -10.50 16.73 -12.38
N GLU A 8 -9.40 16.52 -13.09
CA GLU A 8 -9.11 17.20 -14.36
C GLU A 8 -9.49 16.34 -15.59
N SER A 9 -9.74 15.05 -15.39
CA SER A 9 -10.15 14.11 -16.44
C SER A 9 -11.67 14.01 -16.52
N ARG A 10 -12.25 14.33 -17.68
CA ARG A 10 -13.70 14.32 -17.92
C ARG A 10 -14.28 12.91 -18.14
N GLY A 11 -13.45 11.87 -18.06
CA GLY A 11 -13.85 10.46 -18.17
C GLY A 11 -12.69 9.57 -18.65
N ILE A 12 -12.90 8.24 -18.68
CA ILE A 12 -11.90 7.24 -19.12
C ILE A 12 -11.46 7.47 -20.59
N HIS A 13 -12.28 8.18 -21.37
CA HIS A 13 -11.99 8.54 -22.76
C HIS A 13 -11.03 9.73 -22.92
N ASP A 14 -10.74 10.47 -21.84
CA ASP A 14 -9.90 11.67 -21.88
C ASP A 14 -8.99 11.68 -20.64
N LEU A 15 -8.02 10.77 -20.64
CA LEU A 15 -7.06 10.56 -19.54
C LEU A 15 -6.04 11.71 -19.41
N GLY A 16 -6.10 12.72 -20.29
CA GLY A 16 -5.17 13.83 -20.30
C GLY A 16 -3.72 13.42 -20.59
N LEU A 17 -2.79 14.35 -20.45
CA LEU A 17 -1.36 14.09 -20.64
C LEU A 17 -0.78 13.30 -19.45
N PRO A 18 0.12 12.33 -19.69
CA PRO A 18 0.75 11.57 -18.62
C PRO A 18 1.55 12.49 -17.70
N ARG A 19 1.31 12.41 -16.38
CA ARG A 19 2.04 13.20 -15.40
C ARG A 19 3.50 12.76 -15.37
N TRP A 20 4.40 13.71 -15.61
CA TRP A 20 5.84 13.46 -15.62
C TRP A 20 6.37 12.90 -14.29
N ASP A 21 5.84 13.34 -13.15
CA ASP A 21 6.24 12.80 -11.83
C ASP A 21 5.90 11.31 -11.66
N LEU A 22 4.70 10.90 -12.10
CA LEU A 22 4.25 9.50 -12.02
C LEU A 22 5.00 8.64 -13.05
N SER A 23 5.22 9.17 -14.25
CA SER A 23 5.98 8.48 -15.30
C SER A 23 7.43 8.25 -14.87
N LEU A 24 8.09 9.26 -14.30
CA LEU A 24 9.46 9.15 -13.79
C LEU A 24 9.54 8.18 -12.60
N CYS A 25 8.59 8.24 -11.67
CA CYS A 25 8.47 7.26 -10.58
C CYS A 25 8.37 5.83 -11.12
N LEU A 26 7.55 5.61 -12.16
CA LEU A 26 7.35 4.30 -12.77
C LEU A 26 8.64 3.80 -13.45
N VAL A 27 9.33 4.66 -14.21
CA VAL A 27 10.62 4.32 -14.83
C VAL A 27 11.66 3.93 -13.77
N VAL A 28 11.75 4.68 -12.67
CA VAL A 28 12.67 4.37 -11.57
C VAL A 28 12.35 3.02 -10.94
N VAL A 29 11.07 2.73 -10.67
CA VAL A 29 10.64 1.42 -10.12
C VAL A 29 11.00 0.27 -11.07
N VAL A 30 10.70 0.40 -12.35
CA VAL A 30 11.04 -0.63 -13.35
C VAL A 30 12.55 -0.84 -13.45
N PHE A 31 13.33 0.25 -13.40
CA PHE A 31 14.79 0.17 -13.41
C PHE A 31 15.34 -0.57 -12.19
N ILE A 32 14.82 -0.28 -10.98
CA ILE A 32 15.20 -0.96 -9.74
C ILE A 32 14.84 -2.46 -9.79
N LEU A 33 13.64 -2.80 -10.30
CA LEU A 33 13.20 -4.19 -10.46
C LEU A 33 14.10 -4.94 -11.44
N PHE A 34 14.42 -4.33 -12.58
CA PHE A 34 15.33 -4.90 -13.56
C PHE A 34 16.71 -5.17 -12.95
N PHE A 35 17.27 -4.20 -12.23
CA PHE A 35 18.56 -4.35 -11.55
C PHE A 35 18.53 -5.41 -10.44
N SER A 36 17.41 -5.51 -9.71
CA SER A 36 17.20 -6.50 -8.64
C SER A 36 17.14 -7.93 -9.18
N LEU A 37 16.58 -8.13 -10.37
CA LEU A 37 16.53 -9.42 -11.05
C LEU A 37 17.88 -9.77 -11.68
N TRP A 38 18.57 -8.79 -12.27
CA TRP A 38 19.81 -9.03 -13.02
C TRP A 38 21.01 -9.37 -12.13
N LYS A 39 21.09 -8.83 -10.91
CA LYS A 39 22.20 -9.09 -9.96
C LYS A 39 22.07 -10.42 -9.18
N GLY A 40 20.97 -11.16 -9.39
CA GLY A 40 20.74 -12.47 -8.78
C GLY A 40 20.10 -12.43 -7.39
N VAL A 41 19.09 -13.29 -7.21
CA VAL A 41 18.23 -13.45 -6.02
C VAL A 41 18.97 -13.72 -4.69
N LYS A 42 20.27 -14.05 -4.69
CA LYS A 42 21.02 -14.36 -3.47
C LYS A 42 21.32 -13.15 -2.59
N SER A 43 21.61 -11.98 -3.18
CA SER A 43 21.84 -10.74 -2.41
C SER A 43 20.54 -9.99 -2.17
N SER A 44 19.67 -9.93 -3.19
CA SER A 44 18.32 -9.34 -3.08
C SER A 44 17.46 -10.04 -2.03
N GLY A 45 17.58 -11.38 -1.90
CA GLY A 45 16.90 -12.14 -0.87
C GLY A 45 17.14 -11.62 0.55
N LYS A 46 18.37 -11.25 0.92
CA LYS A 46 18.69 -10.69 2.25
C LYS A 46 17.96 -9.39 2.54
N VAL A 47 17.88 -8.49 1.55
CA VAL A 47 17.16 -7.23 1.69
C VAL A 47 15.65 -7.48 1.78
N VAL A 48 15.15 -8.42 0.97
CA VAL A 48 13.74 -8.84 1.00
C VAL A 48 13.35 -9.44 2.34
N TYR A 49 14.23 -10.19 3.04
CA TYR A 49 13.91 -10.66 4.39
C TYR A 49 13.64 -9.51 5.37
N ILE A 50 14.34 -8.38 5.25
CA ILE A 50 14.09 -7.19 6.06
C ILE A 50 12.82 -6.47 5.59
N THR A 51 12.67 -6.23 4.28
CA THR A 51 11.51 -5.51 3.73
C THR A 51 10.21 -6.31 3.89
N ALA A 52 10.25 -7.64 3.91
CA ALA A 52 9.08 -8.49 4.13
C ALA A 52 8.70 -8.59 5.61
N THR A 53 9.67 -8.46 6.53
CA THR A 53 9.41 -8.51 7.98
C THR A 53 8.99 -7.15 8.55
N MET A 54 9.51 -6.05 8.00
CA MET A 54 9.19 -4.69 8.43
C MET A 54 7.68 -4.37 8.48
N PRO A 55 6.85 -4.73 7.48
CA PRO A 55 5.40 -4.53 7.54
C PRO A 55 4.77 -5.19 8.77
N TYR A 56 5.21 -6.39 9.13
CA TYR A 56 4.69 -7.09 10.33
C TYR A 56 5.07 -6.36 11.61
N VAL A 57 6.28 -5.83 11.71
CA VAL A 57 6.71 -5.01 12.86
C VAL A 57 5.86 -3.73 12.95
N VAL A 58 5.64 -3.05 11.83
CA VAL A 58 4.79 -1.85 11.78
C VAL A 58 3.36 -2.19 12.18
N LEU A 59 2.79 -3.27 11.64
CA LEU A 59 1.46 -3.75 12.01
C LEU A 59 1.36 -4.07 13.49
N PHE A 60 2.38 -4.71 14.06
CA PHE A 60 2.43 -5.03 15.49
C PHE A 60 2.46 -3.77 16.37
N VAL A 61 3.29 -2.78 16.01
CA VAL A 61 3.35 -1.50 16.73
C VAL A 61 2.04 -0.72 16.57
N LEU A 62 1.45 -0.72 15.37
CA LEU A 62 0.15 -0.10 15.12
C LEU A 62 -0.97 -0.80 15.88
N LEU A 63 -0.91 -2.13 16.05
CA LEU A 63 -1.86 -2.89 16.85
C LEU A 63 -1.77 -2.48 18.32
N ILE A 64 -0.57 -2.46 18.91
CA ILE A 64 -0.36 -2.03 20.30
C ILE A 64 -0.88 -0.60 20.49
N ARG A 65 -0.48 0.32 19.60
CA ARG A 65 -0.94 1.72 19.64
C ARG A 65 -2.45 1.83 19.50
N GLY A 66 -3.03 1.04 18.60
CA GLY A 66 -4.47 0.99 18.33
C GLY A 66 -5.27 0.51 19.54
N VAL A 67 -4.80 -0.52 20.26
CA VAL A 67 -5.51 -1.01 21.47
C VAL A 67 -5.35 -0.07 22.67
N THR A 68 -4.20 0.63 22.79
CA THR A 68 -3.98 1.64 23.84
C THR A 68 -4.76 2.94 23.64
N LEU A 69 -5.36 3.18 22.47
CA LEU A 69 -6.21 4.36 22.26
C LEU A 69 -7.59 4.16 22.90
N PRO A 70 -8.11 5.15 23.66
CA PRO A 70 -9.47 5.08 24.20
C PRO A 70 -10.47 5.02 23.04
N GLY A 71 -11.39 4.04 23.08
CA GLY A 71 -12.35 3.77 22.00
C GLY A 71 -11.98 2.62 21.05
N SER A 72 -10.84 1.93 21.26
CA SER A 72 -10.40 0.78 20.46
C SER A 72 -11.42 -0.37 20.39
N ILE A 73 -12.16 -0.60 21.48
CA ILE A 73 -13.21 -1.62 21.58
C ILE A 73 -14.37 -1.35 20.62
N GLU A 74 -14.71 -0.09 20.33
CA GLU A 74 -15.83 0.26 19.45
C GLU A 74 -15.46 0.01 17.99
N GLY A 75 -14.21 0.29 17.61
CA GLY A 75 -13.65 -0.10 16.31
C GLY A 75 -13.58 -1.62 16.12
N ILE A 76 -13.18 -2.37 17.15
CA ILE A 76 -13.15 -3.84 17.11
C ILE A 76 -14.58 -4.41 16.99
N LYS A 77 -15.53 -3.87 17.76
CA LYS A 77 -16.95 -4.27 17.69
C LYS A 77 -17.55 -4.00 16.31
N ALA A 78 -17.26 -2.85 15.70
CA ALA A 78 -17.72 -2.53 14.36
C ALA A 78 -17.10 -3.43 13.29
N TYR A 79 -15.81 -3.76 13.41
CA TYR A 79 -15.13 -4.68 12.48
C TYR A 79 -15.67 -6.12 12.59
N LEU A 80 -15.93 -6.60 13.81
CA LEU A 80 -16.46 -7.94 14.08
C LEU A 80 -17.99 -8.01 14.13
N HIS A 81 -18.70 -6.91 13.82
CA HIS A 81 -20.16 -6.92 13.75
C HIS A 81 -20.58 -7.73 12.52
N ILE A 82 -20.89 -9.00 12.75
CA ILE A 82 -21.35 -9.91 11.70
C ILE A 82 -22.81 -9.57 11.37
N ASP A 83 -23.01 -8.80 10.30
CA ASP A 83 -24.33 -8.57 9.73
C ASP A 83 -24.78 -9.82 8.95
N PHE A 84 -25.48 -10.73 9.64
CA PHE A 84 -26.09 -11.91 9.01
C PHE A 84 -27.08 -11.55 7.88
N LYS A 85 -27.56 -10.30 7.84
CA LYS A 85 -28.38 -9.74 6.75
C LYS A 85 -27.63 -9.48 5.44
N ARG A 86 -26.28 -9.44 5.46
CA ARG A 86 -25.44 -9.35 4.25
C ARG A 86 -25.19 -10.73 3.62
N LEU A 87 -25.57 -11.80 4.33
CA LEU A 87 -25.38 -13.19 3.94
C LEU A 87 -26.63 -13.83 3.31
N ASN A 88 -27.75 -13.08 3.22
CA ASN A 88 -29.02 -13.47 2.58
C ASN A 88 -29.56 -12.30 1.74
#